data_AF-A0A2V8P1Z3-F1
#
_entry.id   AF-A0A2V8P1Z3-F1
#
_cell.length_a   1.000
_cell.length_b   1.000
_cell.length_c   1.000
_cell.angle_alpha   90.00
_cell.angle_beta   90.00
_cell.angle_gamma   90.00
#
_symmetry.space_group_name_H-M   'P 1'
#
loop_
_entity.id
_entity.type
_entity.pdbx_description
1 polymer ?
#
loop_
_entity_poly.entity_id
_entity_poly.type
_entity_poly.pdbx_seq_one_letter_code
_entity_poly.pdbx_strand_id
1 'polypeptide(L)'
;QIGAIKLYELGPARFVWTRYPRLLVHGIQKIFLTAVMLPLAVVGLALAALKRRRRALVILLTVPAYYFCVQSIVHTEYRYVLAVDYFLFVLVGVAVASIVGLARRLLARLWLRPKA
;
A
#
# COMPACT_ATOMS: atom_id res chain seq x y z
N GLN A 1 22.52 -24.40 2.52
CA GLN A 1 22.22 -25.18 1.30
C GLN A 1 21.29 -26.31 1.70
N ILE A 2 20.00 -26.22 1.40
CA ILE A 2 18.99 -27.20 1.86
C ILE A 2 18.75 -28.21 0.74
N GLY A 3 19.32 -29.40 0.91
CA GLY A 3 18.71 -30.70 0.61
C GLY A 3 18.03 -30.92 -0.75
N ALA A 4 18.80 -30.89 -1.84
CA ALA A 4 18.33 -31.41 -3.14
C ALA A 4 17.82 -32.86 -3.06
N ILE A 5 18.34 -33.64 -2.10
CA ILE A 5 18.03 -35.07 -1.92
C ILE A 5 16.63 -35.27 -1.30
N LYS A 6 16.15 -34.34 -0.46
CA LYS A 6 14.85 -34.49 0.24
C LYS A 6 13.64 -34.17 -0.64
N LEU A 7 13.85 -33.50 -1.78
CA LEU A 7 12.79 -33.17 -2.75
C LEU A 7 12.38 -34.36 -3.63
N TYR A 8 13.26 -35.37 -3.79
CA TYR A 8 12.99 -36.54 -4.61
C TYR A 8 12.07 -37.56 -3.89
N GLU A 9 12.19 -37.67 -2.56
CA GLU A 9 11.37 -38.60 -1.76
C GLU A 9 9.94 -38.12 -1.49
N LEU A 10 9.64 -36.84 -1.70
CA LEU A 10 8.33 -36.24 -1.39
C LEU A 10 7.26 -36.49 -2.46
N GLY A 11 7.58 -37.20 -3.56
CA GLY A 11 6.70 -37.36 -4.72
C GLY A 11 6.41 -36.01 -5.40
N PRO A 12 5.70 -35.98 -6.55
CA PRO A 12 5.33 -34.72 -7.19
C PRO A 12 4.53 -33.89 -6.19
N ALA A 13 5.09 -32.77 -5.72
CA ALA A 13 4.43 -31.88 -4.80
C ALA A 13 3.03 -31.56 -5.36
N ARG A 14 1.97 -31.92 -4.62
CA ARG A 14 0.55 -31.82 -5.04
C ARG A 14 0.10 -30.40 -5.46
N PHE A 15 1.01 -29.44 -5.40
CA PHE A 15 0.83 -28.02 -5.69
C PHE A 15 1.56 -27.52 -6.95
N VAL A 16 2.02 -28.38 -7.89
CA VAL A 16 2.64 -27.91 -9.16
C VAL A 16 1.75 -26.90 -9.90
N TRP A 17 0.43 -27.10 -9.89
CA TRP A 17 -0.53 -26.16 -10.49
C TRP A 17 -0.49 -24.76 -9.86
N THR A 18 -0.05 -24.63 -8.60
CA THR A 18 0.04 -23.33 -7.92
C THR A 18 1.21 -22.47 -8.38
N ARG A 19 2.13 -23.01 -9.21
CA ARG A 19 3.34 -22.31 -9.66
C ARG A 19 3.01 -21.05 -10.48
N TYR A 20 2.09 -21.17 -11.43
CA TYR A 20 1.65 -20.05 -12.28
C TYR A 20 0.85 -18.98 -11.52
N PRO A 21 -0.19 -19.32 -10.73
CA PRO A 21 -0.90 -18.31 -9.94
C PRO A 21 0.00 -17.68 -8.88
N ARG A 22 0.92 -18.43 -8.26
CA ARG A 22 1.89 -17.86 -7.31
C ARG A 22 2.82 -16.85 -7.97
N LEU A 23 3.25 -17.08 -9.21
CA LEU A 23 4.06 -16.11 -9.96
C LEU A 23 3.29 -14.80 -10.23
N LEU A 24 2.02 -14.89 -10.64
CA LEU A 24 1.18 -13.71 -10.85
C LEU A 24 0.94 -12.93 -9.55
N VAL A 25 0.55 -13.63 -8.47
CA VAL A 25 0.32 -13.03 -7.16
C VAL A 25 1.61 -12.39 -6.63
N HIS A 26 2.74 -13.08 -6.74
CA HIS A 26 4.02 -12.55 -6.28
C HIS A 26 4.48 -11.34 -7.12
N GLY A 27 4.22 -11.35 -8.43
CA GLY A 27 4.48 -10.20 -9.30
C GLY A 27 3.66 -8.97 -8.91
N ILE A 28 2.36 -9.15 -8.66
CA ILE A 28 1.47 -8.09 -8.17
C ILE A 28 1.93 -7.60 -6.79
N GLN A 29 2.20 -8.52 -5.84
CA GLN A 29 2.74 -8.17 -4.52
C GLN A 29 4.04 -7.37 -4.60
N LYS A 30 4.90 -7.66 -5.58
CA LYS A 30 6.14 -6.91 -5.82
C LYS A 30 5.87 -5.50 -6.36
N ILE A 31 4.77 -5.26 -7.06
CA ILE A 31 4.35 -3.90 -7.45
C ILE A 31 3.79 -3.14 -6.23
N PHE A 32 3.12 -3.85 -5.32
CA PHE A 32 2.73 -3.35 -3.99
C PHE A 32 3.88 -3.31 -2.98
N LEU A 33 5.14 -3.30 -3.44
CA LEU A 33 6.30 -3.11 -2.57
C LEU A 33 6.14 -1.82 -1.77
N THR A 34 6.51 -1.89 -0.50
CA THR A 34 6.62 -0.75 0.42
C THR A 34 7.31 0.46 -0.24
N ALA A 35 8.24 0.20 -1.17
CA ALA A 35 8.93 1.22 -1.96
C ALA A 35 7.99 2.17 -2.74
N VAL A 36 6.82 1.72 -3.21
CA VAL A 36 5.85 2.56 -3.93
C VAL A 36 4.73 3.04 -3.00
N MET A 37 4.24 2.15 -2.12
CA MET A 37 3.12 2.48 -1.23
C MET A 37 3.50 3.54 -0.19
N LEU A 38 4.72 3.48 0.36
CA LEU A 38 5.18 4.40 1.38
C LEU A 38 5.30 5.86 0.87
N PRO A 39 6.01 6.16 -0.24
CA PRO A 39 6.05 7.52 -0.75
C PRO A 39 4.66 8.02 -1.15
N LEU A 40 3.79 7.15 -1.67
CA LEU A 40 2.43 7.52 -2.03
C LEU A 40 1.58 7.86 -0.79
N ALA A 41 1.75 7.13 0.32
CA ALA A 41 1.14 7.44 1.60
C ALA A 41 1.62 8.80 2.15
N VAL A 42 2.92 9.10 2.04
CA VAL A 42 3.51 10.39 2.45
C VAL A 42 2.94 11.55 1.61
N VAL A 43 2.81 11.37 0.30
CA VAL A 43 2.18 12.37 -0.58
C VAL A 43 0.71 12.56 -0.20
N GLY A 44 -0.03 11.49 0.08
CA GLY A 44 -1.41 11.54 0.54
C GLY A 44 -1.58 12.31 1.85
N LEU A 45 -0.68 12.05 2.81
CA LEU A 45 -0.60 12.78 4.08
C LEU A 45 -0.35 14.27 3.86
N ALA A 46 0.65 14.63 3.05
CA ALA A 46 0.99 16.01 2.74
C ALA A 46 -0.18 16.74 2.07
N LEU A 47 -0.81 16.13 1.06
CA LEU A 47 -1.97 16.71 0.37
C LEU A 47 -3.19 16.87 1.29
N ALA A 48 -3.43 15.90 2.18
CA ALA A 48 -4.49 16.00 3.17
C ALA A 48 -4.23 17.15 4.16
N ALA A 49 -2.96 17.36 4.55
CA ALA A 49 -2.56 18.42 5.46
C ALA A 49 -2.73 19.80 4.81
N LEU A 50 -2.34 19.93 3.53
CA LEU A 50 -2.51 21.14 2.72
C LEU A 50 -3.99 21.50 2.49
N LYS A 51 -4.86 20.51 2.32
CA LYS A 51 -6.32 20.70 2.18
C LYS A 51 -7.03 21.10 3.48
N ARG A 52 -6.29 21.36 4.57
CA ARG A 52 -6.77 21.80 5.89
C ARG A 52 -7.84 20.91 6.53
N ARG A 53 -7.98 19.64 6.13
CA ARG A 53 -8.87 18.65 6.78
C ARG A 53 -8.25 18.10 8.06
N ARG A 54 -7.82 19.01 8.96
CA ARG A 54 -7.05 18.69 10.18
C ARG A 54 -7.78 17.73 11.11
N ARG A 55 -9.10 17.88 11.28
CA ARG A 55 -9.90 16.97 12.13
C ARG A 55 -9.86 15.52 11.64
N ALA A 56 -10.11 15.30 10.35
CA ALA A 56 -10.10 13.96 9.77
C ALA A 56 -8.70 13.33 9.81
N LEU A 57 -7.66 14.15 9.57
CA LEU A 57 -6.27 13.72 9.71
C LEU A 57 -5.92 13.31 11.13
N VAL A 58 -6.30 14.12 12.12
CA VAL A 58 -6.04 13.80 13.53
C VAL A 58 -6.69 12.47 13.89
N ILE A 59 -7.97 12.26 13.58
CA ILE A 59 -8.66 10.99 13.86
C ILE A 59 -7.95 9.81 13.18
N LEU A 60 -7.53 9.97 11.92
CA LEU A 60 -6.86 8.92 11.16
C LEU A 60 -5.45 8.60 11.68
N LEU A 61 -4.71 9.62 12.14
CA LEU A 61 -3.34 9.50 12.65
C LEU A 61 -3.27 9.15 14.13
N THR A 62 -4.33 9.37 14.91
CA THR A 62 -4.34 9.05 16.34
C THR A 62 -4.00 7.58 16.58
N VAL A 63 -4.55 6.66 15.78
CA VAL A 63 -4.33 5.21 15.95
C VAL A 63 -2.90 4.80 15.58
N PRO A 64 -2.35 5.16 14.40
CA PRO A 64 -0.93 4.92 14.10
C PRO A 64 0.02 5.60 15.08
N ALA A 65 -0.25 6.84 15.49
CA ALA A 65 0.61 7.57 16.43
C ALA A 65 0.63 6.90 17.81
N TYR A 66 -0.53 6.47 18.31
CA TYR A 66 -0.60 5.67 19.53
C TYR A 66 0.22 4.38 19.42
N TYR A 67 0.10 3.69 18.28
CA TYR A 67 0.86 2.47 18.04
C TYR A 67 2.38 2.72 18.08
N PHE A 68 2.88 3.73 17.36
CA PHE A 68 4.30 4.03 17.30
C PHE A 68 4.87 4.55 18.63
N CYS A 69 4.11 5.35 19.38
CA CYS A 69 4.58 5.96 20.63
C CYS A 69 4.50 5.03 21.85
N VAL A 70 3.42 4.24 21.96
CA VAL A 70 3.11 3.46 23.17
C VAL A 70 3.24 1.97 22.90
N GLN A 71 2.62 1.48 21.82
CA GLN A 71 2.50 0.05 21.57
C GLN A 71 3.78 -0.60 21.04
N SER A 72 4.61 0.14 20.30
CA SER A 72 5.88 -0.34 19.73
C SER A 72 6.89 -0.83 20.79
N ILE A 73 6.77 -0.37 22.04
CA ILE A 73 7.65 -0.78 23.14
C ILE A 73 7.21 -2.12 23.74
N VAL A 74 5.91 -2.44 23.67
CA VAL A 74 5.31 -3.57 24.42
C VAL A 74 4.95 -4.75 23.52
N HIS A 75 4.64 -4.52 22.23
CA HIS A 75 4.16 -5.56 21.32
C HIS A 75 4.91 -5.53 19.98
N THR A 76 5.94 -6.36 19.85
CA THR A 76 6.71 -6.57 18.61
C THR A 76 6.13 -7.67 17.71
N GLU A 77 5.00 -8.27 18.09
CA GLU A 77 4.38 -9.32 17.27
C GLU A 77 3.84 -8.77 15.95
N TYR A 78 4.17 -9.47 14.86
CA TYR A 78 3.81 -9.12 13.49
C TYR A 78 2.30 -8.88 13.29
N ARG A 79 1.45 -9.54 14.08
CA ARG A 79 -0.02 -9.44 14.00
C ARG A 79 -0.54 -8.01 14.21
N TYR A 80 0.13 -7.20 15.04
CA TYR A 80 -0.34 -5.86 15.36
C TYR A 80 0.14 -4.80 14.35
N VAL A 81 1.17 -5.10 13.57
CA VAL A 81 1.70 -4.22 12.51
C VAL A 81 0.70 -4.12 11.35
N LEU A 82 0.04 -5.24 11.01
CA LEU A 82 -0.98 -5.33 9.95
C LEU A 82 -2.08 -4.28 10.10
N ALA A 83 -2.51 -4.00 11.33
CA ALA A 83 -3.54 -3.00 11.58
C ALA A 83 -3.09 -1.60 11.13
N VAL A 84 -1.84 -1.24 11.39
CA VAL A 84 -1.26 0.06 11.02
C VAL A 84 -1.09 0.18 9.51
N ASP A 85 -0.72 -0.91 8.84
CA ASP A 85 -0.62 -0.94 7.38
C ASP A 85 -1.97 -0.62 6.71
N TYR A 86 -3.10 -1.03 7.28
CA TYR A 86 -4.43 -0.65 6.79
C TYR A 86 -4.71 0.86 6.89
N PHE A 87 -4.22 1.53 7.93
CA PHE A 87 -4.33 2.99 8.03
C PHE A 87 -3.45 3.71 6.98
N LEU A 88 -2.28 3.16 6.66
CA LEU A 88 -1.44 3.68 5.57
C LEU A 88 -2.13 3.57 4.20
N PHE A 89 -2.89 2.49 3.94
CA PHE A 89 -3.67 2.37 2.70
C PHE A 89 -4.72 3.47 2.53
N VAL A 90 -5.30 3.98 3.62
CA VAL A 90 -6.23 5.13 3.56
C VAL A 90 -5.52 6.38 3.03
N LEU A 91 -4.29 6.64 3.49
CA LEU A 91 -3.48 7.77 3.01
C LEU A 91 -3.10 7.62 1.53
N VAL A 92 -2.73 6.40 1.12
CA VAL A 92 -2.50 6.07 -0.30
C VAL A 92 -3.75 6.37 -1.14
N GLY A 93 -4.93 5.97 -0.66
CA GLY A 93 -6.20 6.26 -1.34
C GLY A 93 -6.43 7.75 -1.53
N VAL A 94 -6.10 8.58 -0.54
CA VAL A 94 -6.20 10.06 -0.64
C VAL A 94 -5.24 10.61 -1.71
N ALA A 95 -4.03 10.07 -1.81
CA ALA A 95 -3.07 10.45 -2.84
C ALA A 95 -3.60 10.11 -4.23
N VAL A 96 -4.05 8.86 -4.44
CA VAL A 96 -4.60 8.39 -5.72
C VAL A 96 -5.82 9.20 -6.13
N ALA A 97 -6.76 9.44 -5.23
CA ALA A 97 -7.95 10.25 -5.50
C ALA A 97 -7.59 11.69 -5.91
N SER A 98 -6.54 12.26 -5.30
CA SER A 98 -6.05 13.59 -5.64
C SER A 98 -5.37 13.63 -7.01
N ILE A 99 -4.58 12.61 -7.36
CA ILE A 99 -3.95 12.47 -8.68
C ILE A 99 -5.02 12.33 -9.77
N VAL A 100 -6.01 11.46 -9.58
CA VAL A 100 -7.11 11.27 -10.54
C VAL A 100 -7.93 12.56 -10.70
N GLY A 101 -8.20 13.26 -9.60
CA GLY A 101 -8.87 14.56 -9.63
C GLY A 101 -8.08 15.61 -10.43
N LEU A 102 -6.75 15.62 -10.31
CA LEU A 102 -5.87 16.51 -11.08
C LEU A 102 -5.88 16.13 -12.57
N ALA A 103 -5.72 14.85 -12.88
CA ALA A 103 -5.75 14.34 -14.25
C ALA A 103 -7.05 14.69 -14.96
N ARG A 104 -8.21 14.51 -14.28
CA ARG A 104 -9.52 14.90 -14.82
C ARG A 104 -9.60 16.39 -15.12
N ARG A 105 -9.06 17.25 -14.27
CA ARG A 105 -9.02 18.71 -14.50
C ARG A 105 -8.14 19.08 -15.69
N LEU A 106 -6.98 18.44 -15.82
CA LEU A 106 -6.07 18.66 -16.95
C LEU A 106 -6.70 18.18 -18.26
N LEU A 107 -7.32 17.00 -18.27
CA LEU A 107 -8.02 16.45 -19.42
C LEU A 107 -9.17 17.36 -19.85
N ALA A 108 -9.97 17.86 -18.90
CA ALA A 108 -11.05 18.79 -19.19
C ALA A 108 -10.53 20.12 -19.78
N ARG A 109 -9.39 20.63 -19.29
CA ARG A 109 -8.74 21.83 -19.85
C ARG A 109 -8.22 21.62 -21.26
N LEU A 110 -7.71 20.43 -21.57
CA LEU A 110 -7.24 20.07 -22.91
C LEU A 110 -8.42 19.89 -23.88
N TRP A 111 -9.52 19.32 -23.41
CA TRP A 111 -10.75 19.16 -24.21
C TRP A 111 -11.40 20.52 -24.53
N LEU A 112 -11.39 21.46 -23.58
CA LEU A 112 -11.96 22.80 -23.76
C LEU A 112 -11.05 23.77 -24.53
N ARG A 113 -9.89 23.34 -25.05
CA ARG A 113 -9.14 24.16 -26.01
C ARG A 113 -9.83 24.05 -27.38
N PRO A 114 -10.54 25.09 -27.87
CA PRO A 114 -11.02 25.06 -29.23
C PRO A 114 -9.80 24.93 -30.16
N LYS A 115 -9.89 24.01 -31.14
CA LYS A 115 -8.99 24.02 -32.30
C LYS A 115 -9.18 25.39 -32.97
N ALA A 116 -8.18 26.26 -32.84
CA ALA A 116 -8.05 27.45 -33.69
C ALA A 116 -7.76 27.00 -35.12
#